data_AF-A0A834C182-F1
#
_entry.id   AF-A0A834C182-F1
#
_cell.length_a   1.000
_cell.length_b   1.000
_cell.length_c   1.000
_cell.angle_alpha   90.00
_cell.angle_beta   90.00
_cell.angle_gamma   90.00
#
_symmetry.space_group_name_H-M   'P 1'
#
loop_
_entity.id
_entity.type
_entity.pdbx_description
1 polymer ?
#
loop_
_entity_poly.entity_id
_entity_poly.type
_entity_poly.pdbx_seq_one_letter_code
_entity_poly.pdbx_strand_id
1 'polypeptide(L)'
;KCSLKMTSAVLRVILGPDSSQRVTFPNGLPSTVPILELEIKTQCNLTVPFRLQFMDRDFDNEFVNLTSMKEIEDKSTLKVTLVEEAVDSIAHGTLYQPGR
;
A
#
# COMPACT_ATOMS: atom_id res chain seq x y z
N LYS A 1 12.73 -29.27 10.22
CA LYS A 1 11.30 -29.43 9.91
C LYS A 1 10.62 -28.10 10.23
N CYS A 2 10.49 -27.19 9.26
CA CYS A 2 9.90 -25.87 9.51
C CYS A 2 8.40 -25.99 9.30
N SER A 3 7.63 -26.13 10.38
CA SER A 3 6.17 -26.13 10.34
C SER A 3 5.70 -24.68 10.25
N LEU A 4 5.61 -24.13 9.03
CA LEU A 4 4.81 -22.92 8.84
C LEU A 4 3.35 -23.33 8.98
N LYS A 5 2.70 -22.86 10.05
CA LYS A 5 1.24 -22.85 10.13
C LYS A 5 0.72 -22.04 8.96
N MET A 6 0.36 -22.71 7.87
CA MET A 6 -0.37 -22.10 6.75
C MET A 6 -1.83 -21.95 7.17
N THR A 7 -2.09 -20.97 8.03
CA THR A 7 -3.44 -20.48 8.27
C THR A 7 -3.69 -19.38 7.26
N SER A 8 -4.73 -19.54 6.44
CA SER A 8 -5.15 -18.48 5.53
C SER A 8 -5.36 -17.19 6.32
N ALA A 9 -4.90 -16.08 5.75
CA ALA A 9 -5.07 -14.75 6.32
C ALA A 9 -5.96 -13.91 5.42
N VAL A 10 -6.67 -12.97 6.03
CA VAL A 10 -7.56 -12.04 5.33
C VAL A 10 -7.22 -10.64 5.81
N LEU A 11 -7.05 -9.71 4.89
CA LEU A 11 -6.88 -8.29 5.21
C LEU A 11 -8.03 -7.47 4.63
N ARG A 12 -8.39 -6.40 5.33
CA ARG A 12 -9.26 -5.36 4.79
C ARG A 12 -8.39 -4.25 4.22
N VAL A 13 -8.50 -3.95 2.94
CA VAL A 13 -7.72 -2.91 2.26
C VAL A 13 -8.64 -1.77 1.85
N ILE A 14 -8.42 -0.57 2.37
CA ILE A 14 -9.13 0.65 2.01
C ILE A 14 -8.44 1.25 0.78
N LEU A 15 -9.18 1.39 -0.31
CA LEU A 15 -8.70 1.93 -1.60
C LEU A 15 -9.09 3.40 -1.78
N GLY A 16 -10.04 3.91 -0.99
CA GLY A 16 -10.54 5.27 -1.04
C GLY A 16 -11.51 5.55 0.11
N PRO A 17 -12.07 6.77 0.21
CA PRO A 17 -12.96 7.17 1.31
C PRO A 17 -14.17 6.24 1.49
N ASP A 18 -14.74 5.76 0.38
CA ASP A 18 -15.93 4.91 0.38
C ASP A 18 -15.67 3.51 -0.19
N SER A 19 -14.40 3.15 -0.43
CA SER A 19 -14.03 1.88 -1.07
C SER A 19 -13.06 1.09 -0.22
N SER A 20 -13.46 -0.14 0.10
CA SER A 20 -12.58 -1.13 0.72
C SER A 20 -12.82 -2.52 0.15
N GLN A 21 -11.74 -3.28 -0.02
CA GLN A 21 -11.74 -4.62 -0.58
C GLN A 21 -11.18 -5.62 0.44
N ARG A 22 -11.74 -6.84 0.42
CA ARG A 22 -11.23 -7.98 1.17
C ARG A 22 -10.14 -8.67 0.35
N VAL A 23 -8.91 -8.67 0.84
CA VAL A 23 -7.76 -9.35 0.22
C VAL A 23 -7.51 -10.65 0.96
N THR A 24 -7.43 -11.75 0.23
CA THR A 24 -7.28 -13.09 0.83
C THR A 24 -5.91 -13.65 0.50
N PHE A 25 -5.23 -14.18 1.51
CA PHE A 25 -3.94 -14.85 1.40
C PHE A 25 -4.14 -16.33 1.75
N PRO A 26 -4.25 -17.22 0.75
CA PRO A 26 -4.54 -18.63 0.99
C PRO A 26 -3.43 -19.33 1.78
N ASN A 27 -2.18 -18.87 1.61
CA ASN A 27 -0.99 -19.41 2.26
C ASN A 27 -0.56 -18.64 3.52
N GLY A 28 -1.42 -17.75 4.03
CA GLY A 28 -1.10 -16.85 5.14
C GLY A 28 -0.39 -15.57 4.69
N LEU A 29 -0.11 -14.67 5.64
CA LEU A 29 0.54 -13.39 5.33
C LEU A 29 1.95 -13.62 4.75
N PRO A 30 2.37 -12.78 3.78
CA PRO A 30 3.69 -12.88 3.19
C PRO A 30 4.81 -12.56 4.19
N SER A 31 6.03 -12.96 3.87
CA SER A 31 7.17 -12.74 4.77
C SER A 31 7.66 -11.28 4.79
N THR A 32 7.35 -10.50 3.75
CA THR A 32 7.88 -9.13 3.56
C THR A 32 6.83 -8.19 3.00
N VAL A 33 6.98 -6.89 3.31
CA VAL A 33 6.08 -5.82 2.86
C VAL A 33 6.01 -5.71 1.32
N PRO A 34 7.11 -5.81 0.54
CA PRO A 34 7.02 -5.71 -0.92
C PRO A 34 6.20 -6.83 -1.57
N ILE A 35 6.22 -8.04 -0.99
CA ILE A 35 5.39 -9.16 -1.47
C ILE A 35 3.91 -8.89 -1.16
N LEU A 36 3.63 -8.34 0.04
CA LEU A 36 2.29 -7.90 0.40
C LEU A 36 1.73 -6.84 -0.55
N GLU A 37 2.54 -5.83 -0.87
CA GLU A 37 2.21 -4.78 -1.82
C GLU A 37 1.89 -5.37 -3.19
N LEU A 38 2.68 -6.31 -3.69
CA LEU A 38 2.45 -6.96 -4.98
C LEU A 38 1.12 -7.74 -5.01
N GLU A 39 0.82 -8.49 -3.95
CA GLU A 39 -0.41 -9.28 -3.85
C GLU A 39 -1.65 -8.37 -3.80
N ILE A 40 -1.59 -7.31 -2.98
CA ILE A 40 -2.66 -6.30 -2.89
C ILE A 40 -2.81 -5.58 -4.22
N LYS A 41 -1.70 -5.20 -4.86
CA LYS A 41 -1.71 -4.57 -6.18
C LYS A 41 -2.46 -5.43 -7.20
N THR A 42 -2.16 -6.72 -7.20
CA THR A 42 -2.76 -7.69 -8.13
C THR A 42 -4.24 -7.91 -7.83
N GLN A 43 -4.62 -8.15 -6.58
CA GLN A 43 -6.01 -8.41 -6.20
C GLN A 43 -6.90 -7.15 -6.31
N CYS A 44 -6.36 -5.97 -6.00
CA CYS A 44 -7.08 -4.69 -6.06
C CYS A 44 -6.97 -3.99 -7.42
N ASN A 45 -6.32 -4.61 -8.42
CA ASN A 45 -6.11 -4.03 -9.75
C ASN A 45 -5.47 -2.63 -9.74
N LEU A 46 -4.53 -2.39 -8.82
CA LEU A 46 -3.84 -1.11 -8.71
C LEU A 46 -2.77 -1.00 -9.80
N THR A 47 -2.88 -0.01 -10.67
CA THR A 47 -1.92 0.21 -11.76
C THR A 47 -0.80 1.18 -11.38
N VAL A 48 -1.08 2.06 -10.42
CA VAL A 48 -0.20 3.14 -9.97
C VAL A 48 0.67 2.73 -8.77
N PRO A 49 1.81 3.39 -8.54
CA PRO A 49 2.57 3.22 -7.31
C PRO A 49 1.77 3.73 -6.10
N PHE A 50 1.84 2.98 -5.01
CA PHE A 50 1.16 3.30 -3.77
C PHE A 50 2.01 2.89 -2.58
N ARG A 51 1.62 3.36 -1.40
CA ARG A 51 2.14 2.94 -0.10
C ARG A 51 1.03 2.32 0.71
N LEU A 52 1.38 1.31 1.49
CA LEU A 52 0.50 0.73 2.49
C LEU A 52 0.64 1.45 3.82
N GLN A 53 -0.49 1.75 4.42
CA GLN A 53 -0.60 2.20 5.79
C GLN A 53 -1.40 1.19 6.60
N PHE A 54 -1.11 1.02 7.88
CA PHE A 54 -1.89 0.20 8.80
C PHE A 54 -2.50 1.06 9.89
N MET A 55 -3.58 0.56 10.50
CA MET A 55 -4.21 1.21 11.64
C MET A 55 -3.38 0.94 12.90
N ASP A 56 -2.72 1.97 13.40
CA ASP A 56 -1.84 1.88 14.57
C ASP A 56 -2.61 2.27 15.84
N ARG A 57 -2.65 1.34 16.81
CA ARG A 57 -3.40 1.53 18.06
C ARG A 57 -2.69 2.44 19.06
N ASP A 58 -1.38 2.61 18.93
CA ASP A 58 -0.58 3.50 19.78
C ASP A 58 -0.79 4.97 19.36
N PHE A 59 -1.18 5.23 18.10
CA PHE A 59 -1.51 6.56 17.58
C PHE A 59 -3.02 6.78 17.36
N ASP A 60 -3.86 6.43 18.35
CA ASP A 60 -5.32 6.66 18.30
C ASP A 60 -6.05 6.01 17.09
N ASN A 61 -5.55 4.87 16.59
CA ASN A 61 -6.04 4.21 15.38
C ASN A 61 -5.79 5.01 14.09
N GLU A 62 -4.78 5.88 14.10
CA GLU A 62 -4.33 6.60 12.91
C GLU A 62 -3.66 5.65 11.89
N PHE A 63 -3.72 6.04 10.61
CA PHE A 63 -3.08 5.28 9.54
C PHE A 63 -1.62 5.73 9.37
N VAL A 64 -0.69 4.85 9.75
CA VAL A 64 0.75 5.10 9.63
C VAL A 64 1.39 4.15 8.61
N ASN A 65 2.56 4.51 8.08
CA ASN A 65 3.20 3.73 7.03
C ASN A 65 3.63 2.35 7.51
N LEU A 66 3.25 1.31 6.77
CA LEU A 66 3.64 -0.06 7.05
C LEU A 66 5.10 -0.28 6.68
N THR A 67 5.96 -0.48 7.69
CA THR A 67 7.41 -0.74 7.49
C THR A 67 7.80 -2.19 7.79
N SER A 68 6.95 -2.94 8.50
CA SER A 68 7.24 -4.29 8.95
C SER A 68 5.99 -5.16 8.96
N MET A 69 6.10 -6.41 8.53
CA MET A 69 5.01 -7.39 8.59
C MET A 69 4.58 -7.74 10.02
N LYS A 70 5.38 -7.38 11.04
CA LYS A 70 5.05 -7.61 12.45
C LYS A 70 3.96 -6.68 12.98
N GLU A 71 3.75 -5.56 12.30
CA GLU A 71 2.75 -4.54 12.67
C GLU A 71 1.33 -4.99 12.30
N ILE A 72 1.19 -6.06 11.49
CA ILE A 72 -0.08 -6.50 10.94
C ILE A 72 -0.31 -7.98 11.22
N GLU A 73 -1.57 -8.31 11.45
CA GLU A 73 -2.07 -9.65 11.71
C GLU A 73 -3.31 -9.98 10.85
N ASP A 74 -3.82 -11.20 10.95
CA ASP A 74 -5.09 -11.58 10.32
C ASP A 74 -6.20 -10.59 10.70
N LYS A 75 -7.00 -10.17 9.70
CA LYS A 75 -8.08 -9.18 9.79
C LYS A 75 -7.62 -7.75 10.09
N SER A 76 -6.34 -7.44 9.95
CA SER A 76 -5.86 -6.06 10.01
C SER A 76 -6.47 -5.21 8.89
N THR A 77 -6.61 -3.92 9.19
CA THR A 77 -7.06 -2.93 8.21
C THR A 77 -5.85 -2.17 7.67
N LEU A 78 -5.68 -2.23 6.36
CA LEU A 78 -4.70 -1.46 5.63
C LEU A 78 -5.38 -0.36 4.81
N LYS A 79 -4.66 0.72 4.57
CA LYS A 79 -5.05 1.80 3.67
C LYS A 79 -4.01 1.97 2.59
N VAL A 80 -4.49 2.09 1.35
CA VAL A 80 -3.67 2.40 0.19
C VAL A 80 -3.62 3.91 0.04
N THR A 81 -2.41 4.45 0.02
CA THR A 81 -2.16 5.87 -0.26
C THR A 81 -1.36 5.95 -1.54
N LEU A 82 -1.93 6.59 -2.56
CA LEU A 82 -1.25 6.75 -3.84
C LEU A 82 0.01 7.59 -3.64
N VAL A 83 1.11 7.14 -4.21
CA VAL A 83 2.31 7.97 -4.30
C VAL A 83 2.14 8.75 -5.59
N GLU A 84 1.74 10.00 -5.49
CA GLU A 84 1.91 10.92 -6.61
C GLU A 84 3.43 11.01 -6.81
N GLU A 85 3.95 10.28 -7.79
CA GLU A 85 5.27 10.61 -8.32
C GLU A 85 5.14 12.06 -8.76
N ALA A 86 5.82 12.95 -8.03
CA ALA A 86 5.92 14.34 -8.39
C ALA A 86 6.45 14.34 -9.83
N VAL A 87 5.55 14.51 -10.80
CA VAL A 87 5.89 14.94 -12.14
C VAL A 87 6.42 16.35 -11.93
N ASP A 88 7.72 16.41 -11.64
CA ASP A 88 8.48 17.64 -11.46
C ASP A 88 8.25 18.44 -12.73
N SER A 89 7.31 19.36 -12.63
CA SER A 89 6.83 20.17 -13.73
C SER A 89 7.86 21.26 -13.93
N ILE A 90 9.05 20.91 -14.43
CA ILE A 90 9.96 21.86 -15.07
C ILE A 90 9.38 22.16 -16.47
N ALA A 91 8.21 22.78 -16.48
CA ALA A 91 7.59 23.37 -17.65
C ALA A 91 6.78 24.60 -17.23
N HIS A 92 7.42 25.53 -16.52
CA HIS A 92 6.98 26.92 -16.49
C HIS A 92 8.11 27.82 -16.99
N GLY A 93 8.08 28.05 -18.30
CA GLY A 93 8.32 29.34 -18.95
C GLY A 93 9.62 30.08 -18.69
N THR A 94 10.54 29.98 -19.65
CA THR A 94 11.18 31.20 -20.18
C THR A 94 11.19 31.14 -21.70
N LEU A 95 10.25 31.87 -22.30
CA LEU A 95 10.32 32.33 -23.68
C LEU A 95 11.55 33.25 -23.79
N TYR A 96 12.68 32.74 -24.27
CA TYR A 96 13.75 33.58 -24.80
C TYR A 96 13.74 33.46 -26.32
N GLN A 97 13.28 34.55 -26.95
CA GLN A 97 13.15 34.68 -28.40
C GLN A 97 14.54 34.89 -29.02
N PRO A 98 14.91 34.21 -30.11
CA PRO A 98 16.08 34.58 -30.88
C PRO A 98 15.73 35.75 -31.80
N GLY A 99 16.43 36.88 -31.65
CA GLY A 99 16.40 37.94 -32.66
C GLY A 99 16.78 39.34 -32.19
N ARG A 100 18.08 39.66 -32.20
CA ARG A 100 18.60 40.80 -32.97
C ARG A 100 20.07 40.62 -33.31
#